data_AF-A0A7T4EH53-F1
#
_entry.id   AF-A0A7T4EH53-F1
#
_cell.length_a   1.000
_cell.length_b   1.000
_cell.length_c   1.000
_cell.angle_alpha   90.00
_cell.angle_beta   90.00
_cell.angle_gamma   90.00
#
_symmetry.space_group_name_H-M   'P 1'
#
loop_
_entity.id
_entity.type
_entity.pdbx_description
1 polymer ?
#
loop_
_entity_poly.entity_id
_entity_poly.type
_entity_poly.pdbx_seq_one_letter_code
_entity_poly.pdbx_strand_id
1 'polypeptide(L)'
;MSLTTAWQEPTLWENVERHGFSRRDFLGLCTSMAGIFAFGAPVTAAADSLHPAAEEIANKLGGVQKPNVVWLQLQECTGCMESVLRSGGTTIEELVLNLLSVNYNELVMAASGHAADKAMTDTFEQPHILVVNGSVPRKEDGAYCTIAGRSVESILKDAAKNAEVVLAVGACAVYGSVQAAKPNPTGAVGVDEIIKDKPVINVSGCPPIGEVITATITYILTHGKPPKVDNEGRPLFAYDQRIHDSCPRRAHYDAGQFVHAFDDEGARNGWCLYDVGCKGPSTFSPCPIIQWNMKSGWPIGAGHPCIGCTEKDFFDKFTPFYETLPNIKGFGVETTAQKVGWGLIGAATVGVGAHFAGTMIKEVRLNTKDGEDRVLETYDGVRKPQETGTATAVRTSTSDEEGTK
;
A
#
# COMPACT_ATOMS: atom_id res chain seq x y z
N MET A 1 14.81 -31.81 31.67
CA MET A 1 13.65 -31.11 31.11
C MET A 1 13.22 -31.85 29.85
N SER A 2 12.08 -32.54 29.90
CA SER A 2 11.60 -33.40 28.81
C SER A 2 10.92 -32.54 27.74
N LEU A 3 11.54 -32.39 26.57
CA LEU A 3 10.97 -31.74 25.38
C LEU A 3 9.99 -32.68 24.67
N THR A 4 8.89 -33.02 25.33
CA THR A 4 7.74 -33.68 24.70
C THR A 4 6.69 -32.62 24.38
N THR A 5 7.00 -31.70 23.46
CA THR A 5 6.10 -30.64 22.97
C THR A 5 5.78 -30.84 21.49
N ALA A 6 5.36 -32.05 21.15
CA ALA A 6 4.64 -32.32 19.91
C ALA A 6 3.13 -32.29 20.23
N TRP A 7 2.32 -32.02 19.22
CA TRP A 7 0.87 -32.18 19.30
C TRP A 7 0.53 -33.59 19.78
N GLN A 8 -0.21 -33.72 20.88
CA GLN A 8 -0.46 -35.03 21.53
C GLN A 8 -1.91 -35.47 21.52
N GLU A 9 -2.83 -34.55 21.24
CA GLU A 9 -4.27 -34.82 21.28
C GLU A 9 -4.85 -35.06 19.87
N PRO A 10 -6.03 -35.67 19.74
CA PRO A 10 -6.63 -35.90 18.42
C PRO A 10 -6.95 -34.61 17.64
N THR A 11 -7.24 -33.51 18.34
CA THR A 11 -7.72 -32.27 17.71
C THR A 11 -6.96 -31.02 18.18
N LEU A 12 -7.01 -29.95 17.37
CA LEU A 12 -6.35 -28.68 17.70
C LEU A 12 -6.79 -28.13 19.05
N TRP A 13 -8.10 -28.13 19.31
CA TRP A 13 -8.66 -27.56 20.53
C TRP A 13 -8.14 -28.30 21.76
N GLU A 14 -8.21 -29.63 21.76
CA GLU A 14 -7.71 -30.46 22.86
C GLU A 14 -6.20 -30.24 23.07
N ASN A 15 -5.45 -30.08 21.98
CA ASN A 15 -4.02 -29.86 22.04
C ASN A 15 -3.66 -28.50 22.63
N VAL A 16 -4.32 -27.40 22.22
CA VAL A 16 -4.04 -26.05 22.78
C VAL A 16 -4.55 -25.91 24.21
N GLU A 17 -5.71 -26.50 24.54
CA GLU A 17 -6.27 -26.54 25.90
C GLU A 17 -5.30 -27.22 26.86
N ARG A 18 -4.71 -28.35 26.46
CA ARG A 18 -3.70 -29.06 27.25
C ARG A 18 -2.45 -28.23 27.55
N HIS A 19 -2.08 -27.32 26.66
CA HIS A 19 -0.93 -26.42 26.83
C HIS A 19 -1.29 -25.13 27.60
N GLY A 20 -2.49 -25.04 28.15
CA GLY A 20 -2.91 -23.94 29.02
C GLY A 20 -3.45 -22.73 28.29
N PHE A 21 -3.72 -22.82 26.98
CA PHE A 21 -4.44 -21.76 26.27
C PHE A 21 -5.89 -21.73 26.74
N SER A 22 -6.38 -20.54 27.10
CA SER A 22 -7.78 -20.40 27.46
C SER A 22 -8.64 -20.37 26.19
N ARG A 23 -9.92 -20.74 26.32
CA ARG A 23 -10.89 -20.60 25.23
C ARG A 23 -10.99 -19.16 24.71
N ARG A 24 -10.70 -18.18 25.57
CA ARG A 24 -10.67 -16.77 25.20
C ARG A 24 -9.50 -16.44 24.27
N ASP A 25 -8.31 -16.97 24.54
CA ASP A 25 -7.11 -16.73 23.71
C ASP A 25 -7.31 -17.34 22.31
N PHE A 26 -7.85 -18.56 22.28
CA PHE A 26 -8.20 -19.23 21.03
C PHE A 26 -9.27 -18.47 20.23
N LEU A 27 -10.30 -17.95 20.89
CA LEU A 27 -11.29 -17.08 20.23
C LEU A 27 -10.69 -15.75 19.77
N GLY A 28 -9.70 -15.19 20.48
CA GLY A 28 -8.98 -13.99 20.07
C GLY A 28 -8.20 -14.18 18.76
N LEU A 29 -7.54 -15.35 18.62
CA LEU A 29 -6.90 -15.77 17.37
C LEU A 29 -7.92 -15.88 16.24
N CYS A 30 -9.02 -16.60 16.48
CA CYS A 30 -10.09 -16.79 15.51
C CYS A 30 -10.74 -15.47 15.09
N THR A 31 -10.88 -14.52 16.03
CA THR A 31 -11.41 -13.17 15.76
C THR A 31 -10.44 -12.36 14.89
N SER A 32 -9.14 -12.45 15.15
CA SER A 32 -8.11 -11.79 14.35
C SER A 32 -8.13 -12.31 12.90
N MET A 33 -8.28 -13.62 12.73
CA MET A 33 -8.42 -14.27 11.41
C MET A 33 -9.73 -13.89 10.72
N ALA A 34 -10.85 -13.86 11.45
CA ALA A 34 -12.14 -13.42 10.93
C ALA A 34 -12.04 -12.00 10.36
N GLY A 35 -11.33 -11.10 11.07
CA GLY A 35 -11.02 -9.76 10.59
C GLY A 35 -10.26 -9.76 9.28
N ILE A 36 -9.28 -10.65 9.12
CA ILE A 36 -8.50 -10.79 7.88
C ILE A 36 -9.38 -11.31 6.73
N PHE A 37 -10.23 -12.30 6.97
CA PHE A 37 -11.09 -12.86 5.92
C PHE A 37 -12.22 -11.91 5.49
N ALA A 38 -12.69 -11.06 6.40
CA ALA A 38 -13.78 -10.12 6.15
C ALA A 38 -13.37 -8.90 5.31
N PHE A 39 -12.07 -8.69 5.03
CA PHE A 39 -11.60 -7.51 4.28
C PHE A 39 -12.17 -7.41 2.84
N GLY A 40 -12.69 -8.50 2.28
CA GLY A 40 -13.40 -8.50 0.99
C GLY A 40 -14.92 -8.26 1.07
N ALA A 41 -15.49 -8.00 2.26
CA ALA A 41 -16.93 -7.79 2.45
C ALA A 41 -17.26 -6.31 2.72
N PRO A 42 -18.44 -5.80 2.29
CA PRO A 42 -18.86 -4.43 2.57
C PRO A 42 -18.89 -4.13 4.08
N VAL A 43 -18.43 -2.92 4.44
CA VAL A 43 -18.12 -2.47 5.82
C VAL A 43 -19.26 -2.70 6.83
N THR A 44 -20.52 -2.61 6.40
CA THR A 44 -21.69 -2.83 7.27
C THR A 44 -21.94 -4.30 7.61
N ALA A 45 -21.42 -5.25 6.81
CA ALA A 45 -21.50 -6.67 7.10
C ALA A 45 -20.35 -7.15 8.00
N ALA A 46 -19.22 -6.44 8.02
CA ALA A 46 -18.02 -6.86 8.73
C ALA A 46 -18.14 -6.76 10.26
N ALA A 47 -18.78 -5.70 10.80
CA ALA A 47 -18.84 -5.49 12.25
C ALA A 47 -19.78 -6.47 12.99
N ASP A 48 -20.97 -6.74 12.43
CA ASP A 48 -21.99 -7.61 13.07
C ASP A 48 -21.74 -9.12 12.86
N SER A 49 -20.82 -9.50 11.96
CA SER A 49 -20.53 -10.90 11.62
C SER A 49 -19.22 -11.45 12.20
N LEU A 50 -18.38 -10.60 12.80
CA LEU A 50 -17.07 -10.99 13.34
C LEU A 50 -17.16 -12.03 14.47
N HIS A 51 -18.10 -11.86 15.41
CA HIS A 51 -18.28 -12.80 16.53
C HIS A 51 -18.78 -14.18 16.08
N PRO A 52 -19.86 -14.27 15.27
CA PRO A 52 -20.30 -15.55 14.69
C PRO A 52 -19.23 -16.21 13.81
N ALA A 53 -18.48 -15.43 13.03
CA ALA A 53 -17.39 -15.95 12.21
C ALA A 53 -16.23 -16.48 13.06
N ALA A 54 -15.86 -15.80 14.14
CA ALA A 54 -14.83 -16.26 15.06
C ALA A 54 -15.21 -17.58 15.75
N GLU A 55 -16.47 -17.76 16.14
CA GLU A 55 -16.95 -19.04 16.72
C GLU A 55 -16.99 -20.17 15.68
N GLU A 56 -17.40 -19.89 14.44
CA GLU A 56 -17.33 -20.87 13.35
C GLU A 56 -15.89 -21.29 13.05
N ILE A 57 -14.98 -20.32 12.97
CA ILE A 57 -13.54 -20.56 12.79
C ILE A 57 -13.01 -21.41 13.95
N ALA A 58 -13.35 -21.06 15.20
CA ALA A 58 -12.93 -21.81 16.38
C ALA A 58 -13.43 -23.25 16.38
N ASN A 59 -14.70 -23.49 16.00
CA ASN A 59 -15.27 -24.83 15.95
C ASN A 59 -14.61 -25.69 14.86
N LYS A 60 -14.33 -25.12 13.68
CA LYS A 60 -13.69 -25.86 12.58
C LYS A 60 -12.22 -26.10 12.83
N LEU A 61 -11.49 -25.05 13.20
CA LEU A 61 -10.07 -25.17 13.56
C LEU A 61 -9.90 -26.13 14.72
N GLY A 62 -10.77 -26.05 15.73
CA GLY A 62 -10.74 -26.90 16.90
C GLY A 62 -10.72 -28.40 16.59
N GLY A 63 -11.35 -28.85 15.50
CA GLY A 63 -11.43 -30.25 15.08
C GLY A 63 -10.36 -30.71 14.08
N VAL A 64 -9.44 -29.84 13.66
CA VAL A 64 -8.40 -30.17 12.68
C VAL A 64 -7.39 -31.15 13.29
N GLN A 65 -7.04 -32.20 12.53
CA GLN A 65 -5.85 -33.03 12.79
C GLN A 65 -4.63 -32.38 12.14
N LYS A 66 -3.50 -32.33 12.84
CA LYS A 66 -2.30 -31.59 12.42
C LYS A 66 -1.81 -32.04 11.02
N PRO A 67 -2.00 -31.25 9.95
CA PRO A 67 -1.61 -31.67 8.61
C PRO A 67 -0.10 -31.60 8.43
N ASN A 68 0.41 -32.52 7.61
CA ASN A 68 1.81 -32.48 7.21
C ASN A 68 2.06 -31.29 6.29
N VAL A 69 3.20 -30.64 6.48
CA VAL A 69 3.67 -29.55 5.63
C VAL A 69 5.08 -29.83 5.16
N VAL A 70 5.25 -29.74 3.85
CA VAL A 70 6.54 -29.64 3.18
C VAL A 70 6.74 -28.19 2.79
N TRP A 71 7.82 -27.58 3.26
CA TRP A 71 8.12 -26.18 2.98
C TRP A 71 9.47 -26.05 2.28
N LEU A 72 9.46 -25.99 0.96
CA LEU A 72 10.66 -25.99 0.11
C LEU A 72 11.28 -24.59 0.00
N GLN A 73 12.62 -24.52 0.00
CA GLN A 73 13.38 -23.31 -0.33
C GLN A 73 14.12 -23.53 -1.66
N LEU A 74 13.60 -22.96 -2.75
CA LEU A 74 14.19 -23.13 -4.09
C LEU A 74 15.18 -21.99 -4.40
N GLN A 75 15.20 -21.45 -5.63
CA GLN A 75 16.09 -20.32 -5.96
C GLN A 75 15.53 -19.01 -5.34
N GLU A 76 16.07 -18.62 -4.19
CA GLU A 76 15.40 -17.71 -3.27
C GLU A 76 16.36 -16.85 -2.41
N CYS A 77 15.85 -15.99 -1.52
CA CYS A 77 16.64 -15.02 -0.72
C CYS A 77 16.31 -15.03 0.80
N THR A 78 15.48 -15.97 1.21
CA THR A 78 14.97 -16.29 2.55
C THR A 78 14.03 -15.26 3.15
N GLY A 79 13.82 -14.13 2.47
CA GLY A 79 12.93 -13.06 2.94
C GLY A 79 11.48 -13.50 3.18
N CYS A 80 10.97 -14.50 2.45
CA CYS A 80 9.60 -14.99 2.64
C CYS A 80 9.47 -15.78 3.95
N MET A 81 10.42 -16.67 4.25
CA MET A 81 10.47 -17.35 5.55
C MET A 81 10.67 -16.35 6.69
N GLU A 82 11.59 -15.40 6.54
CA GLU A 82 11.80 -14.35 7.53
C GLU A 82 10.51 -13.54 7.77
N SER A 83 9.72 -13.28 6.74
CA SER A 83 8.43 -12.60 6.91
C SER A 83 7.42 -13.41 7.72
N VAL A 84 7.31 -14.71 7.47
CA VAL A 84 6.44 -15.60 8.28
C VAL A 84 6.88 -15.60 9.74
N LEU A 85 8.18 -15.63 10.00
CA LEU A 85 8.74 -15.55 11.36
C LEU A 85 8.41 -14.22 12.07
N ARG A 86 7.95 -13.18 11.36
CA ARG A 86 7.52 -11.89 11.94
C ARG A 86 6.01 -11.72 12.04
N SER A 87 5.21 -12.75 11.68
CA SER A 87 3.75 -12.70 11.80
C SER A 87 3.33 -12.56 13.27
N GLY A 88 2.59 -11.50 13.61
CA GLY A 88 2.13 -11.26 14.98
C GLY A 88 0.72 -11.77 15.26
N GLY A 89 -0.15 -11.86 14.24
CA GLY A 89 -1.55 -12.29 14.41
C GLY A 89 -1.67 -13.81 14.65
N THR A 90 -1.00 -14.59 13.81
CA THR A 90 -0.75 -16.02 14.05
C THR A 90 0.76 -16.18 14.09
N THR A 91 1.31 -16.36 15.28
CA THR A 91 2.77 -16.43 15.43
C THR A 91 3.30 -17.73 14.83
N ILE A 92 4.60 -17.78 14.55
CA ILE A 92 5.21 -19.01 14.03
C ILE A 92 5.12 -20.16 15.04
N GLU A 93 5.21 -19.86 16.34
CA GLU A 93 5.07 -20.86 17.40
C GLU A 93 3.68 -21.48 17.35
N GLU A 94 2.63 -20.65 17.24
CA GLU A 94 1.26 -21.12 17.08
C GLU A 94 1.12 -21.94 15.79
N LEU A 95 1.68 -21.47 14.68
CA LEU A 95 1.62 -22.16 13.40
C LEU A 95 2.27 -23.56 13.47
N VAL A 96 3.47 -23.69 14.05
CA VAL A 96 4.26 -24.93 14.03
C VAL A 96 3.90 -25.86 15.19
N LEU A 97 3.68 -25.35 16.40
CA LEU A 97 3.34 -26.20 17.54
C LEU A 97 1.88 -26.62 17.48
N ASN A 98 1.02 -25.69 17.10
CA ASN A 98 -0.41 -25.88 17.22
C ASN A 98 -1.11 -26.07 15.89
N LEU A 99 -0.69 -25.57 14.73
CA LEU A 99 -1.50 -25.70 13.51
C LEU A 99 -0.97 -26.72 12.49
N LEU A 100 0.34 -26.89 12.35
CA LEU A 100 0.97 -27.57 11.21
C LEU A 100 2.11 -28.49 11.63
N SER A 101 2.19 -29.69 11.06
CA SER A 101 3.36 -30.57 11.21
C SER A 101 4.35 -30.27 10.09
N VAL A 102 5.21 -29.28 10.31
CA VAL A 102 6.26 -28.90 9.34
C VAL A 102 7.39 -29.93 9.39
N ASN A 103 7.23 -31.02 8.66
CA ASN A 103 8.14 -32.17 8.69
C ASN A 103 9.40 -31.94 7.84
N TYR A 104 9.35 -30.98 6.91
CA TYR A 104 10.50 -30.58 6.10
C TYR A 104 10.52 -29.07 5.90
N ASN A 105 11.61 -28.43 6.31
CA ASN A 105 11.94 -27.03 6.03
C ASN A 105 13.45 -26.83 6.21
N GLU A 106 14.17 -26.54 5.13
CA GLU A 106 15.64 -26.49 5.12
C GLU A 106 16.24 -25.42 6.04
N LEU A 107 15.49 -24.35 6.34
CA LEU A 107 16.00 -23.22 7.11
C LEU A 107 16.04 -23.51 8.62
N VAL A 108 15.03 -24.20 9.15
CA VAL A 108 14.84 -24.34 10.61
C VAL A 108 14.81 -25.79 11.11
N MET A 109 14.90 -26.79 10.23
CA MET A 109 14.94 -28.19 10.64
C MET A 109 16.28 -28.56 11.30
N ALA A 110 16.22 -29.46 12.28
CA ALA A 110 17.43 -29.94 12.97
C ALA A 110 18.27 -30.91 12.13
N ALA A 111 17.63 -31.70 11.26
CA ALA A 111 18.30 -32.70 10.43
C ALA A 111 19.01 -32.05 9.23
N SER A 112 20.12 -32.63 8.80
CA SER A 112 20.91 -32.19 7.63
C SER A 112 21.44 -33.38 6.83
N GLY A 113 21.91 -33.12 5.61
CA GLY A 113 22.41 -34.16 4.70
C GLY A 113 21.39 -35.29 4.49
N HIS A 114 21.85 -36.54 4.55
CA HIS A 114 20.99 -37.72 4.35
C HIS A 114 19.81 -37.83 5.31
N ALA A 115 19.92 -37.27 6.53
CA ALA A 115 18.79 -37.26 7.46
C ALA A 115 17.70 -36.28 7.01
N ALA A 116 18.08 -35.14 6.41
CA ALA A 116 17.13 -34.21 5.79
C ALA A 116 16.52 -34.81 4.53
N ASP A 117 17.32 -35.49 3.69
CA ASP A 117 16.82 -36.20 2.50
C ASP A 117 15.78 -37.26 2.88
N LYS A 118 16.02 -37.99 3.98
CA LYS A 118 15.05 -38.96 4.51
C LYS A 118 13.76 -38.28 4.97
N ALA A 119 13.85 -37.21 5.76
CA ALA A 119 12.67 -36.47 6.22
C ALA A 119 11.84 -35.92 5.04
N MET A 120 12.52 -35.43 4.00
CA MET A 120 11.90 -34.99 2.75
C MET A 120 11.13 -36.14 2.08
N THR A 121 11.82 -37.24 1.78
CA THR A 121 11.25 -38.37 1.04
C THR A 121 10.13 -39.06 1.81
N ASP A 122 10.30 -39.32 3.11
CA ASP A 122 9.25 -39.87 3.97
C ASP A 122 7.97 -39.00 3.95
N THR A 123 8.14 -37.67 3.98
CA THR A 123 6.98 -36.75 4.00
C THR A 123 6.31 -36.66 2.63
N PHE A 124 7.07 -36.74 1.53
CA PHE A 124 6.51 -36.68 0.17
C PHE A 124 5.59 -37.86 -0.14
N GLU A 125 5.73 -38.99 0.55
CA GLU A 125 4.87 -40.17 0.41
C GLU A 125 3.50 -40.02 1.09
N GLN A 126 3.32 -39.01 1.94
CA GLN A 126 2.09 -38.74 2.68
C GLN A 126 1.30 -37.58 2.06
N PRO A 127 -0.02 -37.51 2.25
CA PRO A 127 -0.78 -36.29 1.99
C PRO A 127 -0.20 -35.11 2.79
N HIS A 128 0.00 -33.98 2.13
CA HIS A 128 0.59 -32.79 2.75
C HIS A 128 0.19 -31.50 2.04
N ILE A 129 0.36 -30.39 2.75
CA ILE A 129 0.37 -29.04 2.20
C ILE A 129 1.80 -28.77 1.69
N LEU A 130 1.92 -28.41 0.42
CA LEU A 130 3.21 -28.00 -0.17
C LEU A 130 3.30 -26.48 -0.19
N VAL A 131 4.22 -25.92 0.58
CA VAL A 131 4.56 -24.50 0.55
C VAL A 131 5.90 -24.34 -0.16
N VAL A 132 5.97 -23.43 -1.12
CA VAL A 132 7.15 -23.23 -1.96
C VAL A 132 7.60 -21.78 -1.85
N ASN A 133 8.83 -21.57 -1.38
CA ASN A 133 9.54 -20.31 -1.57
C ASN A 133 10.55 -20.46 -2.71
N GLY A 134 10.79 -19.37 -3.43
CA GLY A 134 11.78 -19.36 -4.50
C GLY A 134 11.25 -19.71 -5.88
N SER A 135 12.02 -19.27 -6.87
CA SER A 135 11.78 -19.54 -8.28
C SER A 135 12.37 -20.89 -8.70
N VAL A 136 11.99 -21.36 -9.90
CA VAL A 136 12.50 -22.61 -10.48
C VAL A 136 13.37 -22.29 -11.70
N PRO A 137 14.71 -22.40 -11.62
CA PRO A 137 15.59 -22.21 -12.76
C PRO A 137 15.55 -23.41 -13.70
N ARG A 138 15.39 -23.15 -15.01
CA ARG A 138 15.25 -24.20 -16.04
C ARG A 138 16.42 -24.32 -17.00
N LYS A 139 17.31 -23.31 -17.08
CA LYS A 139 18.49 -23.38 -17.95
C LYS A 139 19.53 -24.35 -17.38
N GLU A 140 20.43 -24.80 -18.24
CA GLU A 140 21.47 -25.80 -17.92
C GLU A 140 20.88 -27.03 -17.22
N ASP A 141 19.73 -27.50 -17.71
CA ASP A 141 18.96 -28.63 -17.15
C ASP A 141 18.66 -28.51 -15.64
N GLY A 142 18.52 -27.26 -15.15
CA GLY A 142 18.21 -26.95 -13.76
C GLY A 142 19.42 -26.92 -12.83
N ALA A 143 20.66 -26.95 -13.35
CA ALA A 143 21.89 -26.97 -12.56
C ALA A 143 22.12 -25.70 -11.72
N TYR A 144 21.45 -24.59 -12.04
CA TYR A 144 21.58 -23.32 -11.30
C TYR A 144 21.07 -23.37 -9.86
N CYS A 145 20.22 -24.34 -9.51
CA CYS A 145 19.80 -24.57 -8.13
C CYS A 145 19.55 -26.05 -7.91
N THR A 146 20.38 -26.66 -7.07
CA THR A 146 20.31 -28.08 -6.74
C THR A 146 20.35 -28.30 -5.24
N ILE A 147 19.54 -29.24 -4.75
CA ILE A 147 19.57 -29.72 -3.37
C ILE A 147 19.92 -31.21 -3.43
N ALA A 148 20.95 -31.62 -2.68
CA ALA A 148 21.48 -33.00 -2.71
C ALA A 148 21.80 -33.52 -4.13
N GLY A 149 22.30 -32.64 -5.01
CA GLY A 149 22.65 -32.98 -6.40
C GLY A 149 21.46 -33.15 -7.36
N ARG A 150 20.23 -32.88 -6.90
CA ARG A 150 19.01 -32.91 -7.72
C ARG A 150 18.57 -31.49 -8.06
N SER A 151 18.13 -31.26 -9.29
CA SER A 151 17.55 -29.96 -9.67
C SER A 151 16.29 -29.69 -8.85
N VAL A 152 16.10 -28.43 -8.45
CA VAL A 152 14.89 -28.02 -7.70
C VAL A 152 13.60 -28.23 -8.49
N GLU A 153 13.64 -28.22 -9.83
CA GLU A 153 12.49 -28.58 -10.66
C GLU A 153 12.07 -30.04 -10.42
N SER A 154 13.04 -30.97 -10.29
CA SER A 154 12.74 -32.38 -10.01
C SER A 154 12.17 -32.58 -8.61
N ILE A 155 12.70 -31.85 -7.62
CA ILE A 155 12.24 -31.92 -6.22
C ILE A 155 10.82 -31.38 -6.11
N LEU A 156 10.54 -30.23 -6.75
CA LEU A 156 9.21 -29.63 -6.78
C LEU A 156 8.17 -30.59 -7.39
N LYS A 157 8.51 -31.23 -8.51
CA LYS A 157 7.62 -32.22 -9.16
C LYS A 157 7.35 -33.42 -8.26
N ASP A 158 8.35 -33.91 -7.54
CA ASP A 158 8.16 -35.03 -6.61
C ASP A 158 7.31 -34.64 -5.40
N ALA A 159 7.57 -33.50 -4.78
CA ALA A 159 6.78 -32.98 -3.68
C ALA A 159 5.31 -32.80 -4.10
N ALA A 160 5.08 -32.27 -5.30
CA ALA A 160 3.74 -32.00 -5.81
C ALA A 160 2.88 -33.25 -6.01
N LYS A 161 3.44 -34.48 -6.12
CA LYS A 161 2.67 -35.71 -6.40
C LYS A 161 1.57 -35.97 -5.37
N ASN A 162 1.89 -35.90 -4.08
CA ASN A 162 0.95 -36.14 -2.98
C ASN A 162 0.49 -34.86 -2.27
N ALA A 163 0.89 -33.68 -2.77
CA ALA A 163 0.39 -32.42 -2.26
C ALA A 163 -1.13 -32.29 -2.47
N GLU A 164 -1.87 -32.00 -1.41
CA GLU A 164 -3.31 -31.72 -1.43
C GLU A 164 -3.58 -30.27 -1.85
N VAL A 165 -2.64 -29.38 -1.53
CA VAL A 165 -2.66 -27.96 -1.91
C VAL A 165 -1.22 -27.49 -2.12
N VAL A 166 -1.02 -26.60 -3.10
CA VAL A 166 0.27 -25.97 -3.37
C VAL A 166 0.15 -24.47 -3.13
N LEU A 167 1.01 -23.92 -2.28
CA LEU A 167 1.13 -22.48 -2.02
C LEU A 167 2.47 -21.99 -2.58
N ALA A 168 2.41 -21.11 -3.58
CA ALA A 168 3.58 -20.37 -4.04
C ALA A 168 3.69 -19.08 -3.22
N VAL A 169 4.68 -19.01 -2.34
CA VAL A 169 4.84 -17.91 -1.38
C VAL A 169 6.02 -17.03 -1.78
N GLY A 170 5.70 -15.78 -2.12
CA GLY A 170 6.62 -14.75 -2.56
C GLY A 170 6.68 -14.58 -4.06
N ALA A 171 7.01 -13.37 -4.51
CA ALA A 171 7.10 -13.02 -5.93
C ALA A 171 8.06 -13.95 -6.71
N CYS A 172 9.07 -14.52 -6.04
CA CYS A 172 9.97 -15.50 -6.67
C CYS A 172 9.22 -16.80 -7.04
N ALA A 173 8.43 -17.34 -6.11
CA ALA A 173 7.65 -18.55 -6.34
C ALA A 173 6.46 -18.30 -7.28
N VAL A 174 5.88 -17.10 -7.26
CA VAL A 174 4.74 -16.76 -8.11
C VAL A 174 5.18 -16.40 -9.54
N TYR A 175 6.26 -15.62 -9.72
CA TYR A 175 6.62 -15.04 -11.02
C TYR A 175 8.10 -15.17 -11.41
N GLY A 176 8.94 -15.72 -10.54
CA GLY A 176 10.40 -15.74 -10.73
C GLY A 176 11.14 -14.51 -10.18
N SER A 177 10.48 -13.35 -10.03
CA SER A 177 11.00 -12.13 -9.38
C SER A 177 12.37 -11.67 -9.92
N VAL A 178 13.27 -11.23 -9.03
CA VAL A 178 14.58 -10.65 -9.38
C VAL A 178 15.44 -11.59 -10.23
N GLN A 179 15.32 -12.90 -10.02
CA GLN A 179 16.06 -13.91 -10.79
C GLN A 179 15.52 -14.03 -12.22
N ALA A 180 14.24 -13.75 -12.41
CA ALA A 180 13.56 -13.76 -13.71
C ALA A 180 13.57 -12.42 -14.44
N ALA A 181 13.99 -11.34 -13.78
CA ALA A 181 14.17 -10.03 -14.42
C ALA A 181 15.19 -10.13 -15.57
N LYS A 182 15.06 -9.28 -16.59
CA LYS A 182 15.96 -9.31 -17.77
C LYS A 182 17.43 -9.23 -17.34
N PRO A 183 18.32 -10.09 -17.89
CA PRO A 183 18.09 -11.01 -19.01
C PRO A 183 17.66 -12.44 -18.62
N ASN A 184 17.25 -12.69 -17.37
CA ASN A 184 16.90 -14.00 -16.80
C ASN A 184 17.99 -15.06 -17.05
N PRO A 185 19.17 -14.94 -16.41
CA PRO A 185 20.32 -15.78 -16.71
C PRO A 185 20.08 -17.26 -16.38
N THR A 186 19.25 -17.58 -15.39
CA THR A 186 18.99 -18.96 -14.94
C THR A 186 17.72 -19.57 -15.57
N GLY A 187 16.94 -18.79 -16.32
CA GLY A 187 15.64 -19.23 -16.82
C GLY A 187 14.66 -19.50 -15.67
N ALA A 188 14.70 -18.65 -14.64
CA ALA A 188 13.82 -18.71 -13.49
C ALA A 188 12.36 -18.48 -13.91
N VAL A 189 11.47 -19.35 -13.42
CA VAL A 189 10.01 -19.26 -13.61
C VAL A 189 9.27 -19.46 -12.29
N GLY A 190 7.98 -19.12 -12.28
CA GLY A 190 7.08 -19.41 -11.16
C GLY A 190 6.71 -20.90 -11.04
N VAL A 191 6.18 -21.28 -9.88
CA VAL A 191 5.74 -22.65 -9.57
C VAL A 191 4.62 -23.11 -10.50
N ASP A 192 3.70 -22.21 -10.82
CA ASP A 192 2.57 -22.48 -11.71
C ASP A 192 3.01 -22.73 -13.17
N GLU A 193 4.25 -22.39 -13.55
CA GLU A 193 4.83 -22.77 -14.85
C GLU A 193 5.31 -24.24 -14.88
N ILE A 194 5.56 -24.84 -13.72
CA ILE A 194 6.01 -26.22 -13.58
C ILE A 194 4.87 -27.15 -13.19
N ILE A 195 4.05 -26.75 -12.21
CA ILE A 195 2.91 -27.52 -11.71
C ILE A 195 1.65 -27.04 -12.44
N LYS A 196 1.13 -27.90 -13.33
CA LYS A 196 0.00 -27.58 -14.23
C LYS A 196 -1.24 -28.43 -13.97
N ASP A 197 -1.09 -29.52 -13.24
CA ASP A 197 -2.11 -30.54 -12.98
C ASP A 197 -2.85 -30.32 -11.65
N LYS A 198 -2.43 -29.32 -10.85
CA LYS A 198 -3.03 -28.98 -9.56
C LYS A 198 -3.19 -27.46 -9.41
N PRO A 199 -4.21 -26.99 -8.66
CA PRO A 199 -4.34 -25.59 -8.32
C PRO A 199 -3.14 -25.10 -7.47
N VAL A 200 -2.60 -23.94 -7.84
CA VAL A 200 -1.56 -23.24 -7.07
C VAL A 200 -2.15 -21.95 -6.52
N ILE A 201 -2.05 -21.75 -5.20
CA ILE A 201 -2.46 -20.50 -4.53
C ILE A 201 -1.24 -19.59 -4.47
N ASN A 202 -1.35 -18.42 -5.08
CA ASN A 202 -0.25 -17.47 -5.22
C ASN A 202 -0.30 -16.40 -4.15
N VAL A 203 0.63 -16.44 -3.19
CA VAL A 203 0.77 -15.42 -2.14
C VAL A 203 1.93 -14.50 -2.52
N SER A 204 1.62 -13.49 -3.34
CA SER A 204 2.64 -12.61 -3.97
C SER A 204 3.20 -11.52 -3.04
N GLY A 205 4.43 -11.09 -3.31
CA GLY A 205 5.14 -10.03 -2.60
C GLY A 205 6.63 -10.32 -2.43
N CYS A 206 7.46 -9.29 -2.26
CA CYS A 206 8.90 -9.44 -2.05
C CYS A 206 9.37 -8.83 -0.71
N PRO A 207 9.11 -9.50 0.44
CA PRO A 207 8.25 -10.69 0.60
C PRO A 207 6.74 -10.32 0.64
N PRO A 208 5.83 -11.30 0.73
CA PRO A 208 4.45 -11.05 1.16
C PRO A 208 4.43 -10.67 2.64
N ILE A 209 3.38 -10.00 3.12
CA ILE A 209 3.20 -9.71 4.54
C ILE A 209 3.02 -11.03 5.31
N GLY A 210 3.71 -11.21 6.44
CA GLY A 210 3.68 -12.43 7.24
C GLY A 210 2.26 -12.86 7.63
N GLU A 211 1.42 -11.91 8.04
CA GLU A 211 0.01 -12.13 8.36
C GLU A 211 -0.81 -12.62 7.17
N VAL A 212 -0.46 -12.25 5.93
CA VAL A 212 -1.15 -12.74 4.72
C VAL A 212 -0.78 -14.20 4.44
N ILE A 213 0.48 -14.58 4.68
CA ILE A 213 0.94 -15.95 4.51
C ILE A 213 0.24 -16.86 5.53
N THR A 214 0.28 -16.49 6.81
CA THR A 214 -0.36 -17.27 7.88
C THR A 214 -1.87 -17.33 7.72
N ALA A 215 -2.53 -16.22 7.37
CA ALA A 215 -3.97 -16.21 7.11
C ALA A 215 -4.36 -17.11 5.92
N THR A 216 -3.55 -17.18 4.85
CA THR A 216 -3.83 -18.07 3.72
C THR A 216 -3.81 -19.53 4.15
N ILE A 217 -2.81 -19.92 4.93
CA ILE A 217 -2.71 -21.28 5.46
C ILE A 217 -3.91 -21.57 6.37
N THR A 218 -4.18 -20.69 7.34
CA THR A 218 -5.29 -20.90 8.28
C THR A 218 -6.65 -20.92 7.59
N TYR A 219 -6.85 -20.15 6.51
CA TYR A 219 -8.07 -20.22 5.71
C TYR A 219 -8.30 -21.64 5.18
N ILE A 220 -7.27 -22.25 4.61
CA ILE A 220 -7.33 -23.60 4.06
C ILE A 220 -7.67 -24.60 5.17
N LEU A 221 -7.01 -24.50 6.33
CA LEU A 221 -7.27 -25.36 7.48
C LEU A 221 -8.71 -25.22 7.99
N THR A 222 -9.21 -24.00 8.05
CA THR A 222 -10.55 -23.69 8.58
C THR A 222 -11.65 -24.16 7.63
N HIS A 223 -11.46 -23.97 6.33
CA HIS A 223 -12.51 -24.16 5.33
C HIS A 223 -12.39 -25.47 4.53
N GLY A 224 -11.28 -26.19 4.65
CA GLY A 224 -10.98 -27.41 3.90
C GLY A 224 -10.88 -27.18 2.38
N LYS A 225 -10.72 -25.93 1.94
CA LYS A 225 -10.68 -25.52 0.52
C LYS A 225 -9.92 -24.21 0.35
N PRO A 226 -9.37 -23.92 -0.84
CA PRO A 226 -8.70 -22.65 -1.12
C PRO A 226 -9.65 -21.45 -0.98
N PRO A 227 -9.11 -20.25 -0.63
CA PRO A 227 -9.87 -19.01 -0.71
C PRO A 227 -10.27 -18.71 -2.17
N LYS A 228 -11.24 -17.80 -2.34
CA LYS A 228 -11.47 -17.21 -3.67
C LYS A 228 -10.20 -16.46 -4.10
N VAL A 229 -9.84 -16.62 -5.37
CA VAL A 229 -8.64 -16.03 -5.95
C VAL A 229 -8.98 -15.14 -7.13
N ASP A 230 -8.08 -14.21 -7.46
CA ASP A 230 -8.11 -13.46 -8.70
C ASP A 230 -7.63 -14.31 -9.91
N ASN A 231 -7.53 -13.68 -11.08
CA ASN A 231 -7.09 -14.33 -12.31
C ASN A 231 -5.60 -14.75 -12.29
N GLU A 232 -4.83 -14.31 -11.30
CA GLU A 232 -3.44 -14.68 -11.09
C GLU A 232 -3.30 -15.70 -9.95
N GLY A 233 -4.40 -16.26 -9.44
CA GLY A 233 -4.38 -17.24 -8.35
C GLY A 233 -4.12 -16.61 -6.97
N ARG A 234 -4.21 -15.29 -6.83
CA ARG A 234 -3.94 -14.59 -5.56
C ARG A 234 -5.20 -14.48 -4.70
N PRO A 235 -5.14 -14.74 -3.37
CA PRO A 235 -6.32 -14.65 -2.51
C PRO A 235 -6.99 -13.28 -2.51
N LEU A 236 -8.29 -13.21 -2.84
CA LEU A 236 -9.01 -11.94 -2.93
C LEU A 236 -9.01 -11.15 -1.62
N PHE A 237 -9.03 -11.82 -0.46
CA PHE A 237 -8.99 -11.13 0.84
C PHE A 237 -7.74 -10.26 1.04
N ALA A 238 -6.66 -10.51 0.29
CA ALA A 238 -5.41 -9.74 0.35
C ALA A 238 -5.14 -8.92 -0.93
N TYR A 239 -5.57 -9.40 -2.10
CA TYR A 239 -5.16 -8.83 -3.40
C TYR A 239 -6.33 -8.28 -4.25
N ASP A 240 -7.53 -8.10 -3.69
CA ASP A 240 -8.69 -7.54 -4.44
C ASP A 240 -8.59 -6.02 -4.66
N GLN A 241 -7.83 -5.31 -3.84
CA GLN A 241 -7.72 -3.84 -3.90
C GLN A 241 -6.30 -3.37 -4.21
N ARG A 242 -6.21 -2.27 -4.95
CA ARG A 242 -4.94 -1.58 -5.19
C ARG A 242 -4.54 -0.81 -3.95
N ILE A 243 -3.23 -0.73 -3.71
CA ILE A 243 -2.65 0.11 -2.65
C ILE A 243 -3.18 1.54 -2.71
N HIS A 244 -3.32 2.10 -3.92
CA HIS A 244 -3.77 3.48 -4.11
C HIS A 244 -5.23 3.73 -3.69
N ASP A 245 -6.09 2.71 -3.76
CA ASP A 245 -7.51 2.87 -3.45
C ASP A 245 -7.77 2.91 -1.94
N SER A 246 -6.85 2.37 -1.13
CA SER A 246 -6.89 2.43 0.33
C SER A 246 -5.79 3.31 0.94
N CYS A 247 -5.05 4.07 0.13
CA CYS A 247 -3.91 4.85 0.59
C CYS A 247 -4.36 6.09 1.41
N PRO A 248 -3.86 6.30 2.64
CA PRO A 248 -4.14 7.50 3.43
C PRO A 248 -3.72 8.81 2.75
N ARG A 249 -2.71 8.78 1.86
CA ARG A 249 -2.26 9.95 1.10
C ARG A 249 -3.12 10.23 -0.15
N ARG A 250 -4.23 9.53 -0.34
CA ARG A 250 -5.11 9.67 -1.52
C ARG A 250 -5.71 11.07 -1.64
N ALA A 251 -6.10 11.69 -0.53
CA ALA A 251 -6.61 13.06 -0.56
C ALA A 251 -5.58 14.06 -1.14
N HIS A 252 -4.29 13.90 -0.79
CA HIS A 252 -3.21 14.71 -1.37
C HIS A 252 -3.06 14.47 -2.88
N TYR A 253 -3.22 13.22 -3.33
CA TYR A 253 -3.22 12.90 -4.77
C TYR A 253 -4.34 13.65 -5.51
N ASP A 254 -5.57 13.58 -4.99
CA ASP A 254 -6.75 14.23 -5.60
C ASP A 254 -6.69 15.78 -5.50
N ALA A 255 -5.94 16.32 -4.53
CA ALA A 255 -5.65 17.74 -4.45
C ALA A 255 -4.57 18.21 -5.45
N GLY A 256 -3.75 17.29 -5.96
CA GLY A 256 -2.54 17.61 -6.72
C GLY A 256 -1.39 18.08 -5.83
N GLN A 257 -1.37 17.64 -4.57
CA GLN A 257 -0.31 17.88 -3.59
C GLN A 257 0.69 16.72 -3.63
N PHE A 258 1.84 16.96 -4.28
CA PHE A 258 2.84 15.93 -4.56
C PHE A 258 4.19 16.26 -3.94
N VAL A 259 4.88 15.19 -3.55
CA VAL A 259 6.32 15.23 -3.28
C VAL A 259 7.04 15.26 -4.63
N HIS A 260 7.93 16.22 -4.84
CA HIS A 260 8.71 16.35 -6.07
C HIS A 260 10.18 15.94 -5.86
N ALA A 261 10.68 16.04 -4.63
CA ALA A 261 11.98 15.53 -4.22
C ALA A 261 11.93 14.97 -2.79
N PHE A 262 12.77 13.98 -2.50
CA PHE A 262 12.90 13.48 -1.13
C PHE A 262 13.35 14.61 -0.19
N ASP A 263 12.72 14.70 0.98
CA ASP A 263 12.93 15.74 2.00
C ASP A 263 12.49 17.17 1.58
N ASP A 264 11.70 17.33 0.51
CA ASP A 264 11.03 18.60 0.23
C ASP A 264 9.88 18.91 1.22
N GLU A 265 9.26 20.08 1.08
CA GLU A 265 8.13 20.47 1.92
C GLU A 265 6.95 19.49 1.82
N GLY A 266 6.68 18.95 0.62
CA GLY A 266 5.65 17.94 0.43
C GLY A 266 5.96 16.66 1.20
N ALA A 267 7.21 16.20 1.18
CA ALA A 267 7.66 15.02 1.90
C ALA A 267 7.49 15.19 3.41
N ARG A 268 7.89 16.35 3.94
CA ARG A 268 7.76 16.70 5.37
C ARG A 268 6.29 16.86 5.81
N ASN A 269 5.41 17.23 4.89
CA ASN A 269 3.97 17.33 5.12
C ASN A 269 3.18 16.04 4.75
N GLY A 270 3.86 14.96 4.38
CA GLY A 270 3.20 13.67 4.09
C GLY A 270 2.39 13.63 2.80
N TRP A 271 2.71 14.49 1.82
CA TRP A 271 2.02 14.56 0.53
C TRP A 271 2.20 13.32 -0.34
N CYS A 272 1.46 13.25 -1.45
CA CYS A 272 1.46 12.05 -2.29
C CYS A 272 2.80 11.83 -2.98
N LEU A 273 3.27 10.57 -2.99
CA LEU A 273 4.55 10.14 -3.56
C LEU A 273 4.47 9.79 -5.06
N TYR A 274 3.40 10.19 -5.76
CA TYR A 274 3.20 9.81 -7.17
C TYR A 274 4.32 10.34 -8.07
N ASP A 275 4.67 11.62 -7.95
CA ASP A 275 5.68 12.29 -8.78
C ASP A 275 7.10 11.75 -8.54
N VAL A 276 7.37 11.16 -7.37
CA VAL A 276 8.63 10.44 -7.07
C VAL A 276 8.54 8.93 -7.38
N GLY A 277 7.53 8.50 -8.14
CA GLY A 277 7.49 7.18 -8.79
C GLY A 277 6.62 6.11 -8.11
N CYS A 278 5.68 6.48 -7.23
CA CYS A 278 4.82 5.49 -6.57
C CYS A 278 4.01 4.64 -7.56
N LYS A 279 4.21 3.31 -7.50
CA LYS A 279 3.51 2.30 -8.30
C LYS A 279 2.22 1.77 -7.66
N GLY A 280 1.83 2.32 -6.50
CA GLY A 280 0.61 1.96 -5.79
C GLY A 280 -0.67 1.97 -6.65
N PRO A 281 -0.83 2.87 -7.65
CA PRO A 281 -1.98 2.85 -8.57
C PRO A 281 -2.11 1.61 -9.46
N SER A 282 -1.06 0.81 -9.57
CA SER A 282 -1.05 -0.43 -10.37
C SER A 282 -0.59 -1.64 -9.55
N THR A 283 -0.69 -1.58 -8.22
CA THR A 283 -0.22 -2.64 -7.31
C THR A 283 -1.33 -3.08 -6.37
N PHE A 284 -1.67 -4.36 -6.38
CA PHE A 284 -2.64 -5.01 -5.51
C PHE A 284 -1.95 -5.59 -4.28
N SER A 285 -2.31 -5.11 -3.09
CA SER A 285 -1.68 -5.52 -1.84
C SER A 285 -2.41 -4.88 -0.65
N PRO A 286 -2.48 -5.57 0.51
CA PRO A 286 -3.12 -5.00 1.68
C PRO A 286 -2.17 -4.13 2.52
N CYS A 287 -1.00 -3.74 1.99
CA CYS A 287 -0.01 -2.85 2.63
C CYS A 287 -0.60 -1.64 3.37
N PRO A 288 -1.51 -0.82 2.81
CA PRO A 288 -2.06 0.34 3.52
C PRO A 288 -3.00 -0.03 4.68
N ILE A 289 -3.55 -1.25 4.68
CA ILE A 289 -4.59 -1.71 5.61
C ILE A 289 -3.97 -2.55 6.74
N ILE A 290 -3.30 -3.64 6.38
CA ILE A 290 -2.66 -4.58 7.32
C ILE A 290 -1.33 -4.00 7.81
N GLN A 291 -0.64 -3.24 6.95
CA GLN A 291 0.73 -2.76 7.17
C GLN A 291 1.71 -3.92 7.43
N TRP A 292 2.92 -3.60 7.84
CA TRP A 292 3.98 -4.55 8.13
C TRP A 292 4.29 -4.58 9.62
N ASN A 293 4.70 -5.75 10.10
CA ASN A 293 5.25 -5.95 11.44
C ASN A 293 4.33 -5.43 12.54
N MET A 294 3.12 -6.01 12.65
CA MET A 294 2.12 -5.58 13.65
C MET A 294 1.76 -4.10 13.54
N LYS A 295 1.57 -3.60 12.31
CA LYS A 295 1.24 -2.20 12.01
C LYS A 295 2.31 -1.19 12.46
N SER A 296 3.57 -1.62 12.50
CA SER A 296 4.70 -0.71 12.79
C SER A 296 4.98 0.25 11.64
N GLY A 297 4.70 -0.15 10.41
CA GLY A 297 4.88 0.72 9.25
C GLY A 297 4.63 0.03 7.92
N TRP A 298 4.82 0.75 6.83
CA TRP A 298 4.72 0.26 5.45
C TRP A 298 5.41 1.28 4.52
N PRO A 299 5.75 0.93 3.26
CA PRO A 299 6.64 1.76 2.43
C PRO A 299 6.21 3.24 2.29
N ILE A 300 4.96 3.50 1.89
CA ILE A 300 4.44 4.86 1.72
C ILE A 300 4.25 5.56 3.06
N GLY A 301 3.89 4.82 4.12
CA GLY A 301 3.84 5.34 5.48
C GLY A 301 5.21 5.87 5.94
N ALA A 302 6.28 5.17 5.56
CA ALA A 302 7.67 5.55 5.83
C ALA A 302 8.24 6.59 4.84
N GLY A 303 7.43 7.09 3.89
CA GLY A 303 7.85 8.12 2.94
C GLY A 303 8.51 7.63 1.66
N HIS A 304 8.57 6.32 1.41
CA HIS A 304 9.11 5.77 0.16
C HIS A 304 7.98 5.34 -0.81
N PRO A 305 8.07 5.67 -2.11
CA PRO A 305 7.09 5.21 -3.10
C PRO A 305 6.98 3.68 -3.12
N CYS A 306 5.78 3.16 -3.32
CA CYS A 306 5.58 1.74 -3.59
C CYS A 306 6.30 1.36 -4.89
N ILE A 307 7.01 0.23 -4.91
CA ILE A 307 7.72 -0.29 -6.10
C ILE A 307 6.94 -1.38 -6.86
N GLY A 308 5.77 -1.77 -6.37
CA GLY A 308 4.92 -2.78 -6.99
C GLY A 308 5.36 -4.23 -6.85
N CYS A 309 6.00 -4.59 -5.72
CA CYS A 309 6.63 -5.90 -5.52
C CYS A 309 5.68 -7.11 -5.47
N THR A 310 4.36 -6.90 -5.52
CA THR A 310 3.35 -7.95 -5.59
C THR A 310 2.89 -8.23 -7.03
N GLU A 311 3.35 -7.46 -8.01
CA GLU A 311 2.94 -7.58 -9.41
C GLU A 311 3.93 -8.38 -10.25
N LYS A 312 3.40 -9.03 -11.27
CA LYS A 312 4.19 -9.79 -12.23
C LYS A 312 5.21 -8.92 -12.96
N ASP A 313 6.46 -9.37 -13.01
CA ASP A 313 7.59 -8.71 -13.70
C ASP A 313 7.88 -7.28 -13.21
N PHE A 314 7.59 -6.95 -11.94
CA PHE A 314 7.71 -5.58 -11.45
C PHE A 314 9.11 -4.96 -11.62
N PHE A 315 10.18 -5.77 -11.56
CA PHE A 315 11.54 -5.31 -11.84
C PHE A 315 11.72 -4.77 -13.26
N ASP A 316 11.01 -5.31 -14.25
CA ASP A 316 11.11 -4.88 -15.65
C ASP A 316 9.99 -3.91 -16.06
N LYS A 317 8.80 -4.03 -15.44
CA LYS A 317 7.64 -3.18 -15.76
C LYS A 317 7.64 -1.85 -15.04
N PHE A 318 8.22 -1.79 -13.84
CA PHE A 318 8.15 -0.60 -13.00
C PHE A 318 9.50 0.10 -12.82
N THR A 319 10.59 -0.45 -13.35
CA THR A 319 11.84 0.29 -13.45
C THR A 319 11.85 1.23 -14.67
N PRO A 320 12.41 2.46 -14.54
CA PRO A 320 12.97 3.04 -13.33
C PRO A 320 11.92 3.32 -12.24
N PHE A 321 12.20 2.91 -11.00
CA PHE A 321 11.20 2.96 -9.93
C PHE A 321 10.77 4.38 -9.58
N TYR A 322 11.64 5.37 -9.78
CA TYR A 322 11.39 6.77 -9.44
C TYR A 322 10.73 7.56 -10.58
N GLU A 323 10.31 6.90 -11.66
CA GLU A 323 9.51 7.52 -12.72
C GLU A 323 8.01 7.28 -12.48
N THR A 324 7.17 8.22 -12.89
CA THR A 324 5.70 8.08 -12.77
C THR A 324 5.17 6.95 -13.65
N LEU A 325 4.10 6.28 -13.20
CA LEU A 325 3.35 5.37 -14.07
C LEU A 325 2.75 6.13 -15.26
N PRO A 326 2.89 5.64 -16.52
CA PRO A 326 2.29 6.28 -17.67
C PRO A 326 0.75 6.20 -17.58
N ASN A 327 0.07 7.28 -17.98
CA ASN A 327 -1.39 7.34 -18.15
C ASN A 327 -2.27 7.19 -16.89
N ILE A 328 -1.78 7.48 -15.67
CA ILE A 328 -2.67 7.62 -14.51
C ILE A 328 -3.24 9.05 -14.52
N LYS A 329 -4.53 9.20 -14.88
CA LYS A 329 -5.23 10.50 -14.81
C LYS A 329 -5.84 10.70 -13.42
N GLY A 330 -5.27 11.61 -12.64
CA GLY A 330 -5.90 12.16 -11.44
C GLY A 330 -6.70 13.44 -11.75
N PHE A 331 -7.75 13.70 -10.98
CA PHE A 331 -8.42 15.00 -10.99
C PHE A 331 -7.68 15.91 -10.00
N GLY A 332 -7.04 16.99 -10.46
CA GLY A 332 -6.32 17.94 -9.58
C GLY A 332 -7.23 19.08 -9.14
N VAL A 333 -8.08 18.85 -8.15
CA VAL A 333 -9.15 19.80 -7.78
C VAL A 333 -8.59 21.09 -7.19
N GLU A 334 -7.65 20.98 -6.23
CA GLU A 334 -7.06 22.16 -5.58
C GLU A 334 -6.07 22.88 -6.48
N THR A 335 -5.24 22.15 -7.23
CA THR A 335 -4.34 22.75 -8.24
C THR A 335 -5.12 23.50 -9.31
N THR A 336 -6.31 23.03 -9.69
CA THR A 336 -7.21 23.77 -10.59
C THR A 336 -7.78 25.00 -9.90
N ALA A 337 -8.25 24.88 -8.65
CA ALA A 337 -8.80 26.00 -7.89
C ALA A 337 -7.76 27.11 -7.64
N GLN A 338 -6.51 26.77 -7.28
CA GLN A 338 -5.43 27.73 -7.10
C GLN A 338 -5.06 28.44 -8.41
N LYS A 339 -4.98 27.70 -9.53
CA LYS A 339 -4.72 28.31 -10.86
C LYS A 339 -5.85 29.28 -11.26
N VAL A 340 -7.11 28.89 -11.04
CA VAL A 340 -8.27 29.76 -11.28
C VAL A 340 -8.22 30.98 -10.34
N GLY A 341 -7.92 30.78 -9.06
CA GLY A 341 -7.78 31.85 -8.07
C GLY A 341 -6.70 32.86 -8.46
N TRP A 342 -5.50 32.41 -8.82
CA TRP A 342 -4.43 33.28 -9.33
C TRP A 342 -4.82 33.99 -10.64
N GLY A 343 -5.53 33.30 -11.54
CA GLY A 343 -6.07 33.90 -12.77
C GLY A 343 -7.07 35.01 -12.49
N LEU A 344 -7.98 34.80 -11.53
CA LEU A 344 -8.97 35.80 -11.10
C LEU A 344 -8.31 36.99 -10.40
N ILE A 345 -7.34 36.75 -9.51
CA ILE A 345 -6.58 37.82 -8.85
C ILE A 345 -5.81 38.63 -9.90
N GLY A 346 -5.11 37.98 -10.82
CA GLY A 346 -4.40 38.66 -11.91
C GLY A 346 -5.33 39.53 -12.76
N ALA A 347 -6.50 39.01 -13.14
CA ALA A 347 -7.51 39.77 -13.90
C ALA A 347 -8.05 40.96 -13.10
N ALA A 348 -8.33 40.79 -11.81
CA ALA A 348 -8.79 41.87 -10.94
C ALA A 348 -7.74 42.96 -10.77
N THR A 349 -6.47 42.58 -10.56
CA THR A 349 -5.35 43.54 -10.46
C THR A 349 -5.18 44.34 -11.75
N VAL A 350 -5.26 43.70 -12.92
CA VAL A 350 -5.23 44.40 -14.21
C VAL A 350 -6.45 45.32 -14.37
N GLY A 351 -7.64 44.87 -14.00
CA GLY A 351 -8.87 45.66 -14.05
C GLY A 351 -8.81 46.92 -13.17
N VAL A 352 -8.33 46.78 -11.93
CA VAL A 352 -8.13 47.91 -11.00
C VAL A 352 -7.06 48.87 -11.53
N GLY A 353 -5.94 48.34 -12.04
CA GLY A 353 -4.89 49.16 -12.65
C GLY A 353 -5.36 49.96 -13.86
N ALA A 354 -6.12 49.31 -14.76
CA ALA A 354 -6.71 49.96 -15.94
C ALA A 354 -7.75 51.02 -15.56
N HIS A 355 -8.60 50.74 -14.56
CA HIS A 355 -9.57 51.71 -14.05
C HIS A 355 -8.88 52.93 -13.42
N PHE A 356 -7.82 52.72 -12.63
CA PHE A 356 -7.04 53.79 -12.04
C PHE A 356 -6.35 54.66 -13.09
N ALA A 357 -5.70 54.04 -14.09
CA ALA A 357 -5.09 54.76 -15.21
C ALA A 357 -6.14 55.55 -16.03
N GLY A 358 -7.30 54.96 -16.30
CA GLY A 358 -8.41 55.64 -16.97
C GLY A 358 -8.96 56.82 -16.18
N THR A 359 -9.03 56.69 -14.85
CA THR A 359 -9.47 57.78 -13.94
C THR A 359 -8.48 58.94 -13.97
N MET A 360 -7.18 58.67 -13.85
CA MET A 360 -6.13 59.68 -13.95
C MET A 360 -6.13 60.40 -15.31
N ILE A 361 -6.30 59.65 -16.42
CA ILE A 361 -6.39 60.24 -17.76
C ILE A 361 -7.63 61.14 -17.85
N LYS A 362 -8.78 60.70 -17.33
CA LYS A 362 -10.02 61.50 -17.32
C LYS A 362 -9.86 62.78 -16.50
N GLU A 363 -9.23 62.70 -15.33
CA GLU A 363 -9.02 63.83 -14.43
C GLU A 363 -8.03 64.85 -15.02
N VAL A 364 -6.95 64.40 -15.67
CA VAL A 364 -6.04 65.27 -16.44
C VAL A 364 -6.78 65.95 -17.60
N ARG A 365 -7.68 65.24 -18.30
CA ARG A 365 -8.48 65.79 -19.40
C ARG A 365 -9.53 66.81 -18.95
N LEU A 366 -10.11 66.61 -17.76
CA LEU A 366 -11.07 67.55 -17.17
C LEU A 366 -10.36 68.82 -16.69
N ASN A 367 -9.20 68.69 -16.03
CA ASN A 367 -8.39 69.85 -15.62
C ASN A 367 -7.84 70.66 -16.81
N THR A 368 -7.62 70.04 -17.96
CA THR A 368 -7.23 70.78 -19.18
C THR A 368 -8.41 71.52 -19.81
N LYS A 369 -9.62 70.95 -19.78
CA LYS A 369 -10.83 71.63 -20.27
C LYS A 369 -11.26 72.79 -19.36
N ASP A 370 -11.26 72.61 -18.04
CA ASP A 370 -11.57 73.68 -17.08
C ASP A 370 -10.52 74.81 -17.13
N GLY A 371 -9.28 74.48 -17.51
CA GLY A 371 -8.23 75.46 -17.79
C GLY A 371 -8.48 76.26 -19.07
N GLU A 372 -9.02 75.66 -20.13
CA GLU A 372 -9.39 76.35 -21.36
C GLU A 372 -10.63 77.24 -21.18
N ASP A 373 -11.64 76.77 -20.44
CA ASP A 373 -12.87 77.53 -20.16
C ASP A 373 -12.59 78.75 -19.26
N ARG A 374 -11.71 78.63 -18.24
CA ARG A 374 -11.28 79.77 -17.40
C ARG A 374 -10.47 80.82 -18.16
N VAL A 375 -9.75 80.43 -19.21
CA VAL A 375 -8.97 81.35 -20.06
C VAL A 375 -9.89 82.07 -21.07
N LEU A 376 -10.98 81.43 -21.49
CA LEU A 376 -11.99 82.06 -22.35
C LEU A 376 -12.88 83.05 -21.57
N GLU A 377 -13.29 82.72 -20.34
CA GLU A 377 -14.07 83.65 -19.49
C GLU A 377 -13.30 84.91 -19.08
N THR A 378 -11.95 84.84 -19.00
CA THR A 378 -11.12 86.01 -18.68
C THR A 378 -10.95 86.98 -19.86
N TYR A 379 -11.29 86.58 -21.09
CA TYR A 379 -11.20 87.44 -22.27
C TYR A 379 -12.46 88.27 -22.54
N ASP A 380 -13.64 87.81 -22.12
CA ASP A 380 -14.93 88.50 -22.38
C ASP A 380 -15.31 89.57 -21.33
N GLY A 381 -14.55 89.69 -20.23
CA GLY A 381 -14.88 90.58 -19.11
C GLY A 381 -14.50 92.07 -19.25
N VAL A 382 -13.84 92.51 -20.33
CA VAL A 382 -13.36 93.90 -20.46
C VAL A 382 -14.32 94.77 -21.27
N ARG A 383 -15.43 95.24 -20.67
CA ARG A 383 -16.11 96.50 -21.04
C ARG A 383 -17.29 96.84 -20.09
N LYS A 384 -17.01 97.61 -19.03
CA LYS A 384 -17.56 98.95 -18.70
C LYS A 384 -17.56 99.25 -17.18
N PRO A 385 -17.47 100.53 -16.78
CA PRO A 385 -17.02 100.92 -15.45
C PRO A 385 -18.13 101.40 -14.48
N GLN A 386 -17.76 101.29 -13.19
CA GLN A 386 -18.07 102.11 -12.00
C GLN A 386 -19.53 102.30 -11.55
N GLU A 387 -19.78 102.00 -10.26
CA GLU A 387 -20.07 103.06 -9.27
C GLU A 387 -19.82 102.62 -7.81
N THR A 388 -19.55 103.61 -6.99
CA THR A 388 -18.95 103.61 -5.64
C THR A 388 -19.96 103.51 -4.50
N GLY A 389 -19.57 102.98 -3.32
CA GLY A 389 -20.36 103.16 -2.09
C GLY A 389 -19.85 102.46 -0.83
N THR A 390 -18.98 103.17 -0.07
CA THR A 390 -18.91 103.30 1.41
C THR A 390 -19.04 102.09 2.37
N ALA A 391 -17.89 101.79 3.01
CA ALA A 391 -17.58 101.52 4.44
C ALA A 391 -18.67 101.12 5.46
N THR A 392 -18.37 100.16 6.37
CA THR A 392 -17.95 100.40 7.79
C THR A 392 -17.87 99.09 8.63
N ALA A 393 -16.78 98.96 9.43
CA ALA A 393 -16.54 98.26 10.72
C ALA A 393 -16.95 96.77 10.95
N VAL A 394 -16.04 95.81 11.20
CA VAL A 394 -15.25 95.47 12.42
C VAL A 394 -16.01 94.66 13.51
N ARG A 395 -15.53 93.42 13.77
CA ARG A 395 -15.32 92.66 15.06
C ARG A 395 -15.38 91.14 14.78
N THR A 396 -14.30 90.35 14.83
CA THR A 396 -13.53 89.74 15.96
C THR A 396 -14.27 88.73 16.85
N SER A 397 -13.86 87.44 16.79
CA SER A 397 -13.52 86.50 17.90
C SER A 397 -13.41 85.07 17.31
N THR A 398 -12.26 84.37 17.28
CA THR A 398 -11.66 83.49 18.34
C THR A 398 -12.67 82.49 18.92
N SER A 399 -12.47 81.18 19.06
CA SER A 399 -11.31 80.32 19.42
C SER A 399 -11.73 78.85 19.11
N ASP A 400 -10.85 77.98 18.59
CA ASP A 400 -9.94 77.04 19.30
C ASP A 400 -10.55 76.16 20.40
N GLU A 401 -10.34 74.84 20.24
CA GLU A 401 -10.13 73.72 21.21
C GLU A 401 -10.64 72.42 20.51
N GLU A 402 -9.81 71.47 20.03
CA GLU A 402 -8.72 70.70 20.64
C GLU A 402 -9.16 69.84 21.83
N GLY A 403 -8.88 68.53 21.76
CA GLY A 403 -8.79 67.70 22.97
C GLY A 403 -9.34 66.27 22.88
N THR A 404 -8.42 65.33 22.65
CA THR A 404 -8.20 64.07 23.42
C THR A 404 -9.39 63.10 23.64
N LYS A 405 -9.29 61.81 23.33
CA LYS A 405 -8.24 60.84 23.71
C LYS A 405 -8.36 59.59 22.85
#